data_AF-A0A061EES4-F1
#
_entry.id   AF-A0A061EES4-F1
#
_cell.length_a   1.000
_cell.length_b   1.000
_cell.length_c   1.000
_cell.angle_alpha   90.00
_cell.angle_beta   90.00
_cell.angle_gamma   90.00
#
_symmetry.space_group_name_H-M   'P 1'
#
loop_
_entity.id
_entity.type
_entity.pdbx_description
1 polymer ?
#
loop_
_entity_poly.entity_id
_entity_poly.type
_entity_poly.pdbx_seq_one_letter_code
_entity_poly.pdbx_strand_id
1 'polypeptide(L)'
;LDLRTLKRLVFSFERRLKENIEARLKYPDQPERFADSEVELHEELEKLKILAGAPELYPELVNLNAIPSILNLLSHENTDIAIDVVHLLEDLTDEDVLEDNDEPARILVDSLIENNVLELLVQNLQRLSDKDPDEMSAVYNTLASIENMIEVKPAVAELVCERTKLLRWLLGKIKVREFDSNKQYASEILAILLQNSTANQKRLGQMNGVDVVLQAVAMYKSKDPKTSDEEEMLENLFDCLCCLLMPLENKERFVKAEGVELMIIIMKQKKSAYASAIRALDFSMTKYPPACERFVDVLGLKTAFAAFMGKIPMSKKNKKERYQEELEERLVSLIASLFGGILRGSRRERLLSKFVENECEKIDRLMELYIRYSDRVKAETQRLEQLELDDLEMDEEEKYNRKLESGLYTLQLITVILGHVWCSE
;
A
#
# COMPACT_ATOMS: atom_id res chain seq x y z
N LEU A 1 6.25 -27.14 22.98
CA LEU A 1 7.51 -26.82 23.68
C LEU A 1 7.20 -26.70 25.20
N ASP A 2 8.18 -26.55 26.11
CA ASP A 2 7.88 -26.27 27.54
C ASP A 2 8.81 -25.21 28.15
N LEU A 3 8.42 -24.63 29.29
CA LEU A 3 9.17 -23.56 29.97
C LEU A 3 10.60 -23.98 30.35
N ARG A 4 10.81 -25.25 30.69
CA ARG A 4 12.14 -25.77 31.04
C ARG A 4 13.04 -25.81 29.82
N THR A 5 12.49 -26.20 28.67
CA THR A 5 13.19 -26.21 27.38
C THR A 5 13.51 -24.79 26.95
N LEU A 6 12.56 -23.84 27.04
CA LEU A 6 12.81 -22.41 26.77
C LEU A 6 14.00 -21.88 27.58
N LYS A 7 13.99 -22.07 28.91
CA LYS A 7 15.08 -21.62 29.79
C LYS A 7 16.43 -22.20 29.40
N ARG A 8 16.46 -23.46 28.96
CA ARG A 8 17.68 -24.12 28.49
C ARG A 8 18.18 -23.53 27.17
N LEU A 9 17.29 -23.26 26.21
CA LEU A 9 17.63 -22.63 24.92
C LEU A 9 18.20 -21.23 25.14
N VAL A 10 17.49 -20.38 25.90
CA VAL A 10 17.93 -19.01 26.20
C VAL A 10 19.28 -19.00 26.93
N PHE A 11 19.46 -19.85 27.95
CA PHE A 11 20.74 -19.93 28.67
C PHE A 11 21.90 -20.39 27.77
N SER A 12 21.62 -21.35 26.87
CA SER A 12 22.62 -21.84 25.92
C SER A 12 23.03 -20.75 24.92
N PHE A 13 22.05 -20.04 24.35
CA PHE A 13 22.25 -18.88 23.49
C PHE A 13 23.08 -17.78 24.18
N GLU A 14 22.68 -17.35 25.38
CA GLU A 14 23.39 -16.30 26.14
C GLU A 14 24.85 -16.69 26.45
N ARG A 15 25.09 -17.97 26.74
CA ARG A 15 26.45 -18.48 26.95
C ARG A 15 27.28 -18.38 25.67
N ARG A 16 26.76 -18.83 24.52
CA ARG A 16 27.48 -18.79 23.24
C ARG A 16 27.70 -17.35 22.75
N LEU A 17 26.72 -16.48 22.94
CA LEU A 17 26.85 -15.05 22.67
C LEU A 17 28.02 -14.44 23.45
N LYS A 18 28.11 -14.74 24.75
CA LYS A 18 29.20 -14.24 25.59
C LYS A 18 30.56 -14.80 25.15
N GLU A 19 30.64 -16.10 24.84
CA GLU A 19 31.86 -16.74 24.34
C GLU A 19 32.33 -16.08 23.02
N ASN A 20 31.41 -15.79 22.10
CA ASN A 20 31.70 -15.09 20.86
C ASN A 20 32.23 -13.67 21.10
N ILE A 21 31.56 -12.87 21.94
CA ILE A 21 31.99 -11.52 22.30
C ILE A 21 33.40 -11.54 22.91
N GLU A 22 33.66 -12.46 23.85
CA GLU A 22 34.98 -12.61 24.48
C GLU A 22 36.07 -13.00 23.47
N ALA A 23 35.76 -13.92 22.54
CA ALA A 23 36.69 -14.35 21.50
C ALA A 23 37.04 -13.21 20.53
N ARG A 24 36.04 -12.44 20.08
CA ARG A 24 36.22 -11.27 19.20
C ARG A 24 37.01 -10.16 19.89
N LEU A 25 36.75 -9.88 21.18
CA LEU A 25 37.52 -8.90 21.95
C LEU A 25 38.97 -9.33 22.16
N LYS A 26 39.23 -10.63 22.33
CA LYS A 26 40.57 -11.18 22.52
C LYS A 26 41.39 -11.22 21.24
N TYR A 27 40.74 -11.40 20.09
CA TYR A 27 41.39 -11.55 18.79
C TYR A 27 40.76 -10.67 17.69
N PRO A 28 40.73 -9.34 17.82
CA PRO A 28 39.94 -8.45 16.93
C PRO A 28 40.29 -8.60 15.44
N ASP A 29 41.58 -8.73 15.12
CA ASP A 29 42.07 -8.79 13.75
C ASP A 29 42.35 -10.24 13.26
N GLN A 30 41.82 -11.26 13.96
CA GLN A 30 42.08 -12.67 13.62
C GLN A 30 40.77 -13.48 13.54
N PRO A 31 40.00 -13.34 12.45
CA PRO A 31 38.71 -14.04 12.26
C PRO A 31 38.78 -15.55 12.46
N GLU A 32 39.86 -16.17 12.00
CA GLU A 32 40.14 -17.60 12.16
C GLU A 32 40.08 -18.08 13.62
N ARG A 33 40.30 -17.20 14.60
CA ARG A 33 40.32 -17.55 16.04
C ARG A 33 38.97 -17.47 16.72
N PHE A 34 37.99 -16.85 16.10
CA PHE A 34 36.63 -16.75 16.62
C PHE A 34 35.57 -17.33 15.68
N ALA A 35 35.96 -17.82 14.49
CA ALA A 35 35.07 -18.46 13.53
C ALA A 35 34.23 -19.59 14.14
N ASP A 36 34.86 -20.50 14.90
CA ASP A 36 34.13 -21.59 15.57
C ASP A 36 33.05 -21.07 16.52
N SER A 37 33.32 -19.97 17.23
CA SER A 37 32.33 -19.36 18.14
C SER A 37 31.18 -18.67 17.40
N GLU A 38 31.38 -18.24 16.15
CA GLU A 38 30.31 -17.72 15.29
C GLU A 38 29.42 -18.83 14.78
N VAL A 39 30.00 -19.96 14.35
CA VAL A 39 29.24 -21.16 13.95
C VAL A 39 28.39 -21.66 15.11
N GLU A 40 28.95 -21.73 16.31
CA GLU A 40 28.21 -22.14 17.51
C GLU A 40 27.09 -21.14 17.87
N LEU A 41 27.28 -19.84 17.62
CA LEU A 41 26.25 -18.82 17.84
C LEU A 41 25.11 -18.94 16.82
N HIS A 42 25.44 -19.13 15.53
CA HIS A 42 24.49 -19.43 14.46
C HIS A 42 23.62 -20.64 14.82
N GLU A 43 24.24 -21.75 15.26
CA GLU A 43 23.49 -22.95 15.65
C GLU A 43 22.52 -22.70 16.83
N GLU A 44 22.83 -21.79 17.75
CA GLU A 44 21.92 -21.45 18.84
C GLU A 44 20.77 -20.55 18.37
N LEU A 45 21.02 -19.64 17.42
CA LEU A 45 19.96 -18.84 16.79
C LEU A 45 18.99 -19.74 16.01
N GLU A 46 19.49 -20.69 15.23
CA GLU A 46 18.67 -21.68 14.53
C GLU A 46 17.82 -22.52 15.50
N LYS A 47 18.38 -22.91 16.65
CA LYS A 47 17.61 -23.62 17.69
C LYS A 47 16.50 -22.78 18.30
N LEU A 48 16.62 -21.45 18.33
CA LEU A 48 15.57 -20.57 18.88
C LEU A 48 14.35 -20.49 17.96
N LYS A 49 14.47 -20.77 16.67
CA LYS A 49 13.34 -20.75 15.71
C LYS A 49 12.20 -21.69 16.08
N ILE A 50 12.49 -22.77 16.82
CA ILE A 50 11.45 -23.70 17.31
C ILE A 50 10.45 -23.03 18.27
N LEU A 51 10.75 -21.83 18.77
CA LEU A 51 9.85 -21.02 19.59
C LEU A 51 8.64 -20.52 18.82
N ALA A 52 8.72 -20.37 17.49
CA ALA A 52 7.58 -20.06 16.63
C ALA A 52 6.47 -21.12 16.79
N GLY A 53 6.82 -22.39 17.06
CA GLY A 53 5.86 -23.46 17.35
C GLY A 53 5.26 -23.44 18.77
N ALA A 54 5.56 -22.43 19.58
CA ALA A 54 5.01 -22.27 20.94
C ALA A 54 4.88 -20.79 21.36
N PRO A 55 4.02 -19.98 20.69
CA PRO A 55 3.86 -18.55 20.97
C PRO A 55 3.41 -18.25 22.39
N GLU A 56 2.73 -19.19 23.06
CA GLU A 56 2.32 -19.07 24.46
C GLU A 56 3.50 -18.84 25.43
N LEU A 57 4.73 -19.13 24.98
CA LEU A 57 5.95 -18.96 25.75
C LEU A 57 6.63 -17.60 25.50
N TYR A 58 6.15 -16.76 24.59
CA TYR A 58 6.74 -15.43 24.32
C TYR A 58 6.79 -14.51 25.54
N PRO A 59 5.79 -14.45 26.44
CA PRO A 59 5.89 -13.66 27.66
C PRO A 59 7.05 -14.12 28.55
N GLU A 60 7.32 -15.42 28.60
CA GLU A 60 8.44 -15.98 29.34
C GLU A 60 9.79 -15.70 28.66
N LEU A 61 9.84 -15.69 27.32
CA LEU A 61 11.03 -15.27 26.56
C LEU A 61 11.39 -13.82 26.89
N VAL A 62 10.39 -12.94 26.93
CA VAL A 62 10.54 -11.53 27.34
C VAL A 62 11.01 -11.43 28.80
N ASN A 63 10.40 -12.17 29.72
CA ASN A 63 10.78 -12.19 31.13
C ASN A 63 12.21 -12.71 31.38
N LEU A 64 12.72 -13.58 30.51
CA LEU A 64 14.11 -14.05 30.55
C LEU A 64 15.11 -13.01 30.02
N ASN A 65 14.64 -11.87 29.52
CA ASN A 65 15.44 -10.75 29.01
C ASN A 65 16.38 -11.16 27.85
N ALA A 66 15.92 -12.08 26.99
CA ALA A 66 16.67 -12.53 25.82
C ALA A 66 16.57 -11.56 24.62
N ILE A 67 15.46 -10.81 24.53
CA ILE A 67 15.17 -9.92 23.40
C ILE A 67 16.29 -8.89 23.14
N PRO A 68 16.81 -8.14 24.15
CA PRO A 68 17.88 -7.19 23.90
C PRO A 68 19.15 -7.85 23.34
N SER A 69 19.50 -9.05 23.84
CA SER A 69 20.66 -9.82 23.38
C SER A 69 20.51 -10.27 21.94
N ILE A 70 19.32 -10.76 21.57
CA ILE A 70 19.00 -11.15 20.18
C ILE A 70 19.09 -9.94 19.26
N LEU A 71 18.44 -8.82 19.61
CA LEU A 71 18.40 -7.65 18.75
C LEU A 71 19.76 -6.97 18.55
N ASN A 72 20.64 -6.99 19.55
CA ASN A 72 22.00 -6.46 19.42
C ASN A 72 22.82 -7.15 18.32
N LEU A 73 22.50 -8.42 17.99
CA LEU A 73 23.15 -9.17 16.93
C LEU A 73 22.78 -8.69 15.52
N LEU A 74 21.72 -7.89 15.34
CA LEU A 74 21.42 -7.22 14.06
C LEU A 74 22.55 -6.26 13.63
N SER A 75 23.35 -5.76 14.57
CA SER A 75 24.51 -4.91 14.31
C SER A 75 25.84 -5.68 14.26
N HIS A 76 25.79 -7.02 14.29
CA HIS A 76 27.00 -7.85 14.29
C HIS A 76 27.84 -7.65 13.03
N GLU A 77 29.17 -7.66 13.15
CA GLU A 77 30.09 -7.39 12.03
C GLU A 77 30.05 -8.49 10.96
N ASN A 78 29.86 -9.75 11.36
CA ASN A 78 29.52 -10.83 10.43
C ASN A 78 28.03 -10.71 10.07
N THR A 79 27.75 -10.47 8.78
CA THR A 79 26.41 -10.34 8.22
C THR A 79 25.59 -11.61 8.36
N ASP A 80 26.20 -12.79 8.31
CA ASP A 80 25.49 -14.07 8.41
C ASP A 80 24.72 -14.18 9.73
N ILE A 81 25.36 -13.77 10.84
CA ILE A 81 24.72 -13.74 12.16
C ILE A 81 23.55 -12.74 12.21
N ALA A 82 23.67 -11.59 11.51
CA ALA A 82 22.57 -10.64 11.45
C ALA A 82 21.41 -11.16 10.58
N ILE A 83 21.71 -11.93 9.53
CA ILE A 83 20.73 -12.62 8.68
C ILE A 83 19.98 -13.66 9.52
N ASP A 84 20.68 -14.46 10.34
CA ASP A 84 20.06 -15.43 11.24
C ASP A 84 19.05 -14.79 12.19
N VAL A 85 19.39 -13.60 12.72
CA VAL A 85 18.49 -12.86 13.61
C VAL A 85 17.27 -12.35 12.84
N VAL A 86 17.45 -11.86 11.61
CA VAL A 86 16.31 -11.46 10.77
C VAL A 86 15.38 -12.65 10.51
N HIS A 87 15.94 -13.82 10.18
CA HIS A 87 15.14 -15.05 9.98
C HIS A 87 14.42 -15.46 11.26
N LEU A 88 15.10 -15.41 12.41
CA LEU A 88 14.46 -15.69 13.69
C LEU A 88 13.31 -14.70 13.98
N LEU A 89 13.48 -13.42 13.69
CA LEU A 89 12.42 -12.43 13.92
C LEU A 89 11.23 -12.65 13.00
N GLU A 90 11.47 -13.01 11.73
CA GLU A 90 10.41 -13.35 10.78
C GLU A 90 9.64 -14.59 11.25
N ASP A 91 10.32 -15.70 11.57
CA ASP A 91 9.70 -16.91 12.13
C ASP A 91 8.86 -16.62 13.40
N LEU A 92 9.37 -15.76 14.29
CA LEU A 92 8.68 -15.45 15.55
C LEU A 92 7.46 -14.54 15.37
N THR A 93 7.42 -13.78 14.27
CA THR A 93 6.37 -12.79 14.02
C THR A 93 5.39 -13.22 12.93
N ASP A 94 5.64 -14.31 12.23
CA ASP A 94 4.82 -14.83 11.14
C ASP A 94 3.31 -14.88 11.46
N GLU A 95 2.46 -14.49 10.50
CA GLU A 95 1.01 -14.36 10.69
C GLU A 95 0.37 -15.69 11.15
N ASP A 96 0.76 -16.82 10.55
CA ASP A 96 0.22 -18.15 10.89
C ASP A 96 0.58 -18.55 12.33
N VAL A 97 1.69 -18.02 12.85
CA VAL A 97 2.13 -18.24 14.22
C VAL A 97 1.29 -17.41 15.21
N LEU A 98 0.83 -16.24 14.80
CA LEU A 98 0.19 -15.27 15.67
C LEU A 98 -1.35 -15.28 15.62
N GLU A 99 -1.97 -15.89 14.60
CA GLU A 99 -3.42 -15.86 14.35
C GLU A 99 -4.29 -16.19 15.59
N ASP A 100 -3.87 -17.18 16.40
CA ASP A 100 -4.58 -17.62 17.62
C ASP A 100 -4.01 -17.04 18.94
N ASN A 101 -2.95 -16.24 18.88
CA ASN A 101 -2.11 -15.88 20.05
C ASN A 101 -1.96 -14.36 20.25
N ASP A 102 -3.06 -13.61 20.17
CA ASP A 102 -3.10 -12.15 20.27
C ASP A 102 -2.29 -11.55 21.44
N GLU A 103 -2.46 -12.07 22.67
CA GLU A 103 -1.83 -11.48 23.85
C GLU A 103 -0.31 -11.79 23.91
N PRO A 104 0.15 -13.05 23.77
CA PRO A 104 1.57 -13.35 23.63
C PRO A 104 2.26 -12.61 22.48
N ALA A 105 1.60 -12.50 21.32
CA ALA A 105 2.08 -11.77 20.15
C ALA A 105 2.33 -10.30 20.50
N ARG A 106 1.35 -9.63 21.10
CA ARG A 106 1.46 -8.22 21.51
C ARG A 106 2.57 -8.01 22.53
N ILE A 107 2.73 -8.90 23.51
CA ILE A 107 3.81 -8.82 24.50
C ILE A 107 5.18 -8.92 23.83
N LEU A 108 5.35 -9.81 22.86
CA LEU A 108 6.59 -9.91 22.09
C LEU A 108 6.84 -8.62 21.29
N VAL A 109 5.87 -8.18 20.49
CA VAL A 109 5.99 -6.99 19.64
C VAL A 109 6.27 -5.73 20.47
N ASP A 110 5.61 -5.56 21.62
CA ASP A 110 5.87 -4.46 22.53
C ASP A 110 7.32 -4.49 23.05
N SER A 111 7.80 -5.65 23.47
CA SER A 111 9.19 -5.84 23.91
C SER A 111 10.20 -5.56 22.78
N LEU A 112 9.91 -6.00 21.56
CA LEU A 112 10.76 -5.72 20.39
C LEU A 112 10.84 -4.21 20.10
N ILE A 113 9.71 -3.50 20.14
CA ILE A 113 9.65 -2.04 19.92
C ILE A 113 10.37 -1.27 21.03
N GLU A 114 10.19 -1.67 22.30
CA GLU A 114 10.89 -1.08 23.46
C GLU A 114 12.41 -1.24 23.34
N ASN A 115 12.87 -2.30 22.69
CA ASN A 115 14.28 -2.58 22.43
C ASN A 115 14.77 -2.10 21.04
N ASN A 116 14.06 -1.16 20.40
CA ASN A 116 14.46 -0.50 19.14
C ASN A 116 14.63 -1.46 17.94
N VAL A 117 13.82 -2.51 17.85
CA VAL A 117 13.86 -3.46 16.72
C VAL A 117 13.77 -2.74 15.37
N LEU A 118 12.94 -1.70 15.26
CA LEU A 118 12.66 -1.00 14.00
C LEU A 118 13.92 -0.29 13.49
N GLU A 119 14.60 0.42 14.38
CA GLU A 119 15.83 1.13 14.09
C GLU A 119 16.96 0.16 13.72
N LEU A 120 17.08 -0.95 14.46
CA LEU A 120 18.11 -1.97 14.24
C LEU A 120 17.91 -2.71 12.92
N LEU A 121 16.67 -3.13 12.61
CA LEU A 121 16.32 -3.75 11.33
C LEU A 121 16.62 -2.81 10.16
N VAL A 122 16.20 -1.55 10.24
CA VAL A 122 16.40 -0.58 9.15
C VAL A 122 17.88 -0.17 9.00
N GLN A 123 18.67 -0.19 10.07
CA GLN A 123 20.12 -0.01 9.99
C GLN A 123 20.80 -1.19 9.31
N ASN A 124 20.41 -2.43 9.69
CA ASN A 124 20.91 -3.65 9.03
C ASN A 124 20.54 -3.66 7.53
N LEU A 125 19.30 -3.30 7.20
CA LEU A 125 18.79 -3.22 5.83
C LEU A 125 19.63 -2.31 4.91
N GLN A 126 20.28 -1.27 5.46
CA GLN A 126 21.07 -0.32 4.69
C GLN A 126 22.46 -0.84 4.29
N ARG A 127 22.97 -1.86 4.99
CA ARG A 127 24.27 -2.47 4.68
C ARG A 127 24.18 -3.72 3.81
N LEU A 128 22.99 -4.29 3.67
CA LEU A 128 22.75 -5.47 2.84
C LEU A 128 22.86 -5.14 1.33
N SER A 129 23.35 -6.11 0.58
CA SER A 129 23.74 -6.08 -0.82
C SER A 129 22.69 -6.76 -1.70
N ASP A 130 22.36 -6.13 -2.83
CA ASP A 130 21.44 -6.70 -3.83
C ASP A 130 22.11 -7.72 -4.78
N LYS A 131 23.29 -8.21 -4.44
CA LYS A 131 24.06 -9.15 -5.27
C LYS A 131 24.22 -10.52 -4.64
N ASP A 132 24.10 -10.57 -3.32
CA ASP A 132 24.25 -11.80 -2.56
C ASP A 132 22.84 -12.39 -2.31
N PRO A 133 22.57 -13.64 -2.69
CA PRO A 133 21.25 -14.25 -2.53
C PRO A 133 20.77 -14.31 -1.07
N ASP A 134 21.67 -14.55 -0.12
CA ASP A 134 21.32 -14.68 1.29
C ASP A 134 21.00 -13.30 1.87
N GLU A 135 21.77 -12.27 1.50
CA GLU A 135 21.46 -10.88 1.86
C GLU A 135 20.16 -10.39 1.21
N MET A 136 19.87 -10.79 -0.04
CA MET A 136 18.59 -10.49 -0.69
C MET A 136 17.41 -11.15 0.03
N SER A 137 17.58 -12.38 0.52
CA SER A 137 16.59 -13.06 1.36
C SER A 137 16.38 -12.31 2.67
N ALA A 138 17.46 -11.85 3.31
CA ALA A 138 17.36 -11.07 4.54
C ALA A 138 16.69 -9.70 4.34
N VAL A 139 16.86 -9.06 3.18
CA VAL A 139 16.10 -7.86 2.81
C VAL A 139 14.59 -8.16 2.81
N TYR A 140 14.19 -9.26 2.17
CA TYR A 140 12.80 -9.69 2.13
C TYR A 140 12.26 -9.95 3.55
N ASN A 141 12.98 -10.76 4.32
CA ASN A 141 12.55 -11.16 5.67
C ASN A 141 12.52 -9.97 6.65
N THR A 142 13.38 -8.96 6.44
CA THR A 142 13.30 -7.70 7.19
C THR A 142 12.00 -6.95 6.92
N LEU A 143 11.55 -6.92 5.66
CA LEU A 143 10.28 -6.30 5.28
C LEU A 143 9.09 -7.10 5.84
N ALA A 144 9.16 -8.44 5.79
CA ALA A 144 8.16 -9.33 6.35
C ALA A 144 8.00 -9.17 7.86
N SER A 145 9.10 -9.14 8.62
CA SER A 145 9.02 -8.87 10.06
C SER A 145 8.34 -7.52 10.37
N ILE A 146 8.54 -6.50 9.52
CA ILE A 146 7.89 -5.20 9.70
C ILE A 146 6.38 -5.28 9.39
N GLU A 147 5.99 -5.97 8.32
CA GLU A 147 4.58 -6.23 7.98
C GLU A 147 3.88 -6.97 9.11
N ASN A 148 4.42 -8.10 9.53
CA ASN A 148 3.94 -8.92 10.64
C ASN A 148 3.71 -8.09 11.92
N MET A 149 4.68 -7.24 12.28
CA MET A 149 4.53 -6.34 13.44
C MET A 149 3.42 -5.29 13.26
N ILE A 150 3.17 -4.83 12.03
CA ILE A 150 2.08 -3.89 11.71
C ILE A 150 0.73 -4.60 11.83
N GLU A 151 0.61 -5.85 11.41
CA GLU A 151 -0.63 -6.64 11.54
C GLU A 151 -1.00 -6.84 13.01
N VAL A 152 -0.04 -7.24 13.84
CA VAL A 152 -0.25 -7.39 15.30
C VAL A 152 -0.58 -6.05 15.94
N LYS A 153 0.11 -4.98 15.53
CA LYS A 153 -0.01 -3.64 16.12
C LYS A 153 0.04 -2.56 15.03
N PRO A 154 -1.12 -2.10 14.52
CA PRO A 154 -1.19 -1.12 13.42
C PRO A 154 -0.44 0.19 13.66
N ALA A 155 -0.24 0.58 14.92
CA ALA A 155 0.55 1.77 15.29
C ALA A 155 2.03 1.68 14.84
N VAL A 156 2.56 0.47 14.60
CA VAL A 156 3.94 0.26 14.12
C VAL A 156 4.17 0.95 12.78
N ALA A 157 3.15 1.04 11.91
CA ALA A 157 3.26 1.67 10.60
C ALA A 157 3.69 3.15 10.68
N GLU A 158 3.17 3.89 11.66
CA GLU A 158 3.57 5.29 11.88
C GLU A 158 4.93 5.39 12.60
N LEU A 159 5.17 4.49 13.58
CA LEU A 159 6.40 4.45 14.37
C LEU A 159 7.62 4.16 13.51
N VAL A 160 7.56 3.14 12.64
CA VAL A 160 8.69 2.77 11.78
C VAL A 160 9.04 3.91 10.83
N CYS A 161 8.05 4.64 10.33
CA CYS A 161 8.26 5.80 9.47
C CYS A 161 8.79 7.03 10.23
N GLU A 162 8.50 7.14 11.53
CA GLU A 162 8.93 8.27 12.36
C GLU A 162 10.36 8.10 12.84
N ARG A 163 10.70 6.91 13.33
CA ARG A 163 11.95 6.63 14.02
C ARG A 163 13.07 6.24 13.07
N THR A 164 12.75 5.79 11.86
CA THR A 164 13.72 5.19 10.96
C THR A 164 13.82 5.90 9.60
N LYS A 165 14.72 5.41 8.75
CA LYS A 165 14.87 5.86 7.36
C LYS A 165 14.21 4.91 6.36
N LEU A 166 13.29 4.05 6.78
CA LEU A 166 12.65 3.05 5.93
C LEU A 166 12.00 3.67 4.70
N LEU A 167 11.20 4.74 4.85
CA LEU A 167 10.57 5.43 3.72
C LEU A 167 11.59 5.90 2.68
N ARG A 168 12.75 6.40 3.11
CA ARG A 168 13.81 6.83 2.19
C ARG A 168 14.39 5.63 1.42
N TRP A 169 14.57 4.51 2.11
CA TRP A 169 15.07 3.27 1.49
C TRP A 169 14.07 2.71 0.47
N LEU A 170 12.78 2.65 0.83
CA LEU A 170 11.69 2.20 -0.05
C LEU A 170 11.59 3.07 -1.31
N LEU A 171 11.63 4.41 -1.16
CA LEU A 171 11.68 5.33 -2.31
C LEU A 171 12.89 5.09 -3.22
N GLY A 172 14.04 4.73 -2.64
CA GLY A 172 15.23 4.34 -3.39
C GLY A 172 15.01 3.06 -4.21
N LYS A 173 14.39 2.05 -3.59
CA LYS A 173 14.12 0.75 -4.22
C LYS A 173 13.12 0.82 -5.37
N ILE A 174 11.98 1.49 -5.18
CA ILE A 174 10.96 1.56 -6.24
C ILE A 174 11.42 2.35 -7.48
N LYS A 175 12.45 3.19 -7.34
CA LYS A 175 13.04 3.99 -8.43
C LYS A 175 14.00 3.19 -9.31
N VAL A 176 14.52 2.05 -8.84
CA VAL A 176 15.39 1.17 -9.64
C VAL A 176 14.65 0.74 -10.90
N ARG A 177 15.31 0.64 -12.05
CA ARG A 177 14.63 0.35 -13.32
C ARG A 177 14.31 -1.13 -13.46
N GLU A 178 15.24 -1.97 -13.03
CA GLU A 178 15.16 -3.41 -13.00
C GLU A 178 14.04 -3.86 -12.06
N PHE A 179 13.49 -5.04 -12.32
CA PHE A 179 12.47 -5.67 -11.50
C PHE A 179 13.09 -6.87 -10.78
N ASP A 180 12.80 -7.00 -9.49
CA ASP A 180 13.11 -8.12 -8.63
C ASP A 180 12.01 -8.26 -7.55
N SER A 181 12.00 -9.38 -6.84
CA SER A 181 11.00 -9.66 -5.80
C SER A 181 11.03 -8.65 -4.66
N ASN A 182 12.23 -8.22 -4.24
CA ASN A 182 12.37 -7.24 -3.16
C ASN A 182 11.80 -5.86 -3.54
N LYS A 183 11.80 -5.51 -4.83
CA LYS A 183 11.19 -4.29 -5.33
C LYS A 183 9.66 -4.39 -5.41
N GLN A 184 9.11 -5.54 -5.80
CA GLN A 184 7.67 -5.78 -5.67
C GLN A 184 7.27 -5.63 -4.21
N TYR A 185 7.96 -6.31 -3.30
CA TYR A 185 7.59 -6.30 -1.89
C TYR A 185 7.81 -4.93 -1.24
N ALA A 186 8.85 -4.19 -1.62
CA ALA A 186 9.02 -2.81 -1.20
C ALA A 186 7.87 -1.89 -1.65
N SER A 187 7.22 -2.17 -2.79
CA SER A 187 6.04 -1.41 -3.22
C SER A 187 4.80 -1.73 -2.39
N GLU A 188 4.67 -2.96 -1.93
CA GLU A 188 3.61 -3.45 -1.05
C GLU A 188 3.73 -2.86 0.35
N ILE A 189 4.91 -2.99 0.98
CA ILE A 189 5.20 -2.34 2.28
C ILE A 189 4.94 -0.83 2.21
N LEU A 190 5.33 -0.18 1.11
CA LEU A 190 5.04 1.25 0.95
C LEU A 190 3.53 1.54 0.92
N ALA A 191 2.72 0.67 0.29
CA ALA A 191 1.28 0.80 0.27
C ALA A 191 0.69 0.61 1.68
N ILE A 192 1.11 -0.43 2.41
CA ILE A 192 0.70 -0.71 3.80
C ILE A 192 1.00 0.49 4.70
N LEU A 193 2.22 1.06 4.62
CA LEU A 193 2.61 2.20 5.43
C LEU A 193 1.80 3.48 5.14
N LEU A 194 1.25 3.62 3.93
CA LEU A 194 0.46 4.77 3.52
C LEU A 194 -1.04 4.58 3.75
N GLN A 195 -1.50 3.33 3.81
CA GLN A 195 -2.89 2.99 4.03
C GLN A 195 -3.33 3.48 5.41
N ASN A 196 -4.45 4.21 5.45
CA ASN A 196 -5.04 4.73 6.68
C ASN A 196 -4.14 5.64 7.57
N SER A 197 -2.95 6.04 7.12
CA SER A 197 -2.07 6.98 7.85
C SER A 197 -1.88 8.30 7.11
N THR A 198 -2.64 9.32 7.54
CA THR A 198 -2.45 10.70 7.03
C THR A 198 -1.06 11.25 7.39
N ALA A 199 -0.50 10.84 8.53
CA ALA A 199 0.85 11.23 8.95
C ALA A 199 1.91 10.74 7.96
N ASN A 200 1.87 9.45 7.59
CA ASN A 200 2.81 8.87 6.64
C ASN A 200 2.62 9.42 5.22
N GLN A 201 1.38 9.65 4.78
CA GLN A 201 1.10 10.30 3.50
C GLN A 201 1.73 11.69 3.40
N LYS A 202 1.60 12.51 4.46
CA LYS A 202 2.22 13.85 4.51
C LYS A 202 3.75 13.75 4.58
N ARG A 203 4.28 12.85 5.39
CA ARG A 203 5.73 12.61 5.55
C ARG A 203 6.38 12.23 4.22
N LEU A 204 5.82 11.26 3.51
CA LEU A 204 6.34 10.83 2.20
C LEU A 204 6.24 11.96 1.15
N GLY A 205 5.16 12.73 1.18
CA GLY A 205 4.99 13.92 0.32
C GLY A 205 6.06 14.99 0.54
N GLN A 206 6.45 15.25 1.79
CA GLN A 206 7.54 16.17 2.14
C GLN A 206 8.91 15.68 1.65
N MET A 207 9.09 14.36 1.52
CA MET A 207 10.32 13.71 1.03
C MET A 207 10.41 13.60 -0.50
N ASN A 208 9.63 14.41 -1.25
CA ASN A 208 9.50 14.32 -2.70
C ASN A 208 8.94 12.96 -3.19
N GLY A 209 8.22 12.23 -2.33
CA GLY A 209 7.71 10.90 -2.66
C GLY A 209 6.69 10.89 -3.79
N VAL A 210 5.88 11.96 -3.94
CA VAL A 210 4.91 12.07 -5.05
C VAL A 210 5.62 12.01 -6.41
N ASP A 211 6.71 12.76 -6.59
CA ASP A 211 7.50 12.74 -7.83
C ASP A 211 8.19 11.39 -8.05
N VAL A 212 8.72 10.76 -7.01
CA VAL A 212 9.34 9.43 -7.10
C VAL A 212 8.32 8.37 -7.54
N VAL A 213 7.13 8.34 -6.94
CA VAL A 213 6.06 7.40 -7.32
C VAL A 213 5.58 7.69 -8.75
N LEU A 214 5.46 8.96 -9.15
CA LEU A 214 5.15 9.34 -10.53
C LEU A 214 6.19 8.84 -11.53
N GLN A 215 7.48 8.97 -11.21
CA GLN A 215 8.57 8.45 -12.03
C GLN A 215 8.49 6.92 -12.15
N ALA A 216 8.15 6.23 -11.06
CA ALA A 216 8.00 4.78 -11.04
C ALA A 216 6.87 4.31 -11.96
N VAL A 217 5.66 4.89 -11.84
CA VAL A 217 4.52 4.53 -12.72
C VAL A 217 4.73 5.02 -14.16
N ALA A 218 5.49 6.11 -14.37
CA ALA A 218 5.82 6.60 -15.72
C ALA A 218 6.62 5.59 -16.54
N MET A 219 7.33 4.66 -15.90
CA MET A 219 8.01 3.57 -16.59
C MET A 219 7.03 2.69 -17.38
N TYR A 220 5.79 2.57 -16.91
CA TYR A 220 4.72 1.75 -17.49
C TYR A 220 3.78 2.55 -18.39
N LYS A 221 4.12 3.81 -18.71
CA LYS A 221 3.20 4.67 -19.47
C LYS A 221 2.81 4.12 -20.84
N SER A 222 3.71 3.37 -21.47
CA SER A 222 3.55 2.83 -22.83
C SER A 222 3.95 1.36 -22.94
N LYS A 223 4.12 0.65 -21.83
CA LYS A 223 4.50 -0.77 -21.77
C LYS A 223 3.64 -1.48 -20.75
N ASP A 224 3.25 -2.71 -21.04
CA ASP A 224 2.58 -3.58 -20.07
C ASP A 224 3.66 -4.27 -19.20
N PRO A 225 3.36 -4.58 -17.93
CA PRO A 225 4.12 -5.51 -17.10
C PRO A 225 4.35 -6.84 -17.82
N LYS A 226 5.48 -7.49 -17.54
CA LYS A 226 5.88 -8.76 -18.15
C LYS A 226 5.41 -9.98 -17.36
N THR A 227 5.29 -9.85 -16.04
CA THR A 227 4.93 -10.92 -15.10
C THR A 227 3.75 -10.48 -14.24
N SER A 228 3.12 -11.45 -13.54
CA SER A 228 2.06 -11.15 -12.57
C SER A 228 2.57 -10.26 -11.44
N ASP A 229 3.76 -10.58 -10.92
CA ASP A 229 4.40 -9.83 -9.83
C ASP A 229 4.72 -8.37 -10.24
N GLU A 230 5.07 -8.15 -11.52
CA GLU A 230 5.28 -6.79 -12.05
C GLU A 230 3.94 -6.05 -12.26
N GLU A 231 2.84 -6.77 -12.55
CA GLU A 231 1.49 -6.19 -12.58
C GLU A 231 1.03 -5.78 -11.18
N GLU A 232 1.29 -6.62 -10.18
CA GLU A 232 0.97 -6.36 -8.78
C GLU A 232 1.77 -5.18 -8.23
N MET A 233 3.09 -5.14 -8.45
CA MET A 233 3.93 -3.99 -8.11
C MET A 233 3.37 -2.69 -8.73
N LEU A 234 2.91 -2.75 -9.98
CA LEU A 234 2.34 -1.57 -10.63
C LEU A 234 1.05 -1.10 -9.95
N GLU A 235 0.16 -2.01 -9.55
CA GLU A 235 -1.04 -1.65 -8.79
C GLU A 235 -0.69 -1.10 -7.41
N ASN A 236 0.27 -1.71 -6.69
CA ASN A 236 0.77 -1.21 -5.40
C ASN A 236 1.30 0.23 -5.51
N LEU A 237 2.03 0.55 -6.59
CA LEU A 237 2.49 1.92 -6.87
C LEU A 237 1.32 2.90 -7.11
N PHE A 238 0.25 2.46 -7.79
CA PHE A 238 -0.94 3.28 -7.96
C PHE A 238 -1.75 3.43 -6.67
N ASP A 239 -1.78 2.42 -5.81
CA ASP A 239 -2.41 2.49 -4.49
C ASP A 239 -1.66 3.47 -3.59
N CYS A 240 -0.32 3.42 -3.61
CA CYS A 240 0.55 4.42 -2.99
C CYS A 240 0.21 5.83 -3.51
N LEU A 241 0.11 6.00 -4.83
CA LEU A 241 -0.20 7.28 -5.45
C LEU A 241 -1.59 7.79 -5.02
N CYS A 242 -2.60 6.93 -4.95
CA CYS A 242 -3.95 7.30 -4.51
C CYS A 242 -3.95 7.72 -3.03
N CYS A 243 -3.25 6.99 -2.16
CA CYS A 243 -3.07 7.37 -0.76
C CYS A 243 -2.37 8.73 -0.63
N LEU A 244 -1.31 8.96 -1.42
CA LEU A 244 -0.62 10.24 -1.46
C LEU A 244 -1.51 11.38 -1.95
N LEU A 245 -2.52 11.11 -2.76
CA LEU A 245 -3.46 12.12 -3.25
C LEU A 245 -4.58 12.43 -2.26
N MET A 246 -4.65 11.81 -1.07
CA MET A 246 -5.67 12.19 -0.08
C MET A 246 -5.39 13.55 0.56
N PRO A 247 -4.16 13.87 1.04
CA PRO A 247 -3.84 15.18 1.60
C PRO A 247 -3.75 16.27 0.53
N LEU A 248 -4.28 17.47 0.85
CA LEU A 248 -4.32 18.61 -0.06
C LEU A 248 -2.92 19.05 -0.53
N GLU A 249 -1.95 19.05 0.39
CA GLU A 249 -0.58 19.48 0.13
C GLU A 249 0.12 18.59 -0.91
N ASN A 250 -0.27 17.32 -0.97
CA ASN A 250 0.26 16.37 -1.93
C ASN A 250 -0.44 16.46 -3.29
N LYS A 251 -1.72 16.84 -3.34
CA LYS A 251 -2.38 17.18 -4.61
C LYS A 251 -1.69 18.34 -5.31
N GLU A 252 -1.26 19.36 -4.54
CA GLU A 252 -0.46 20.45 -5.08
C GLU A 252 0.88 19.96 -5.66
N ARG A 253 1.59 19.08 -4.92
CA ARG A 253 2.83 18.47 -5.40
C ARG A 253 2.62 17.64 -6.67
N PHE A 254 1.53 16.88 -6.75
CA PHE A 254 1.17 16.08 -7.91
C PHE A 254 0.93 16.94 -9.15
N VAL A 255 0.20 18.05 -9.02
CA VAL A 255 -0.03 18.99 -10.14
C VAL A 255 1.28 19.65 -10.55
N LYS A 256 2.14 20.06 -9.61
CA LYS A 256 3.46 20.64 -9.90
C LYS A 256 4.41 19.66 -10.59
N ALA A 257 4.29 18.37 -10.28
CA ALA A 257 5.08 17.28 -10.86
C ALA A 257 4.52 16.75 -12.20
N GLU A 258 3.62 17.49 -12.85
CA GLU A 258 2.98 17.09 -14.12
C GLU A 258 2.23 15.74 -14.04
N GLY A 259 1.72 15.40 -12.86
CA GLY A 259 1.00 14.14 -12.63
C GLY A 259 -0.27 14.03 -13.47
N VAL A 260 -0.99 15.15 -13.67
CA VAL A 260 -2.21 15.19 -14.49
C VAL A 260 -1.90 14.81 -15.95
N GLU A 261 -0.83 15.35 -16.49
CA GLU A 261 -0.33 15.12 -17.84
C GLU A 261 0.07 13.66 -18.01
N LEU A 262 0.83 13.12 -17.05
CA LEU A 262 1.25 11.73 -17.06
C LEU A 262 0.03 10.80 -17.08
N MET A 263 -0.95 11.01 -16.19
CA MET A 263 -2.14 10.15 -16.16
C MET A 263 -2.92 10.20 -17.48
N ILE A 264 -3.05 11.38 -18.10
CA ILE A 264 -3.66 11.52 -19.43
C ILE A 264 -2.86 10.77 -20.50
N ILE A 265 -1.52 10.82 -20.45
CA ILE A 265 -0.66 10.05 -21.37
C ILE A 265 -0.91 8.55 -21.20
N ILE A 266 -0.96 8.06 -19.96
CA ILE A 266 -1.23 6.64 -19.65
C ILE A 266 -2.60 6.23 -20.19
N MET A 267 -3.65 7.03 -19.93
CA MET A 267 -4.99 6.79 -20.46
C MET A 267 -5.00 6.70 -22.00
N LYS A 268 -4.24 7.54 -22.70
CA LYS A 268 -4.18 7.52 -24.17
C LYS A 268 -3.53 6.26 -24.72
N GLN A 269 -2.61 5.63 -24.00
CA GLN A 269 -1.95 4.40 -24.46
C GLN A 269 -2.87 3.18 -24.39
N LYS A 270 -3.94 3.21 -23.58
CA LYS A 270 -4.91 2.11 -23.46
C LYS A 270 -4.26 0.76 -23.07
N LYS A 271 -3.34 0.83 -22.11
CA LYS A 271 -2.52 -0.29 -21.60
C LYS A 271 -2.97 -0.73 -20.20
N SER A 272 -2.26 -1.66 -19.55
CA SER A 272 -2.63 -2.19 -18.21
C SER A 272 -2.93 -1.10 -17.18
N ALA A 273 -2.11 -0.04 -17.12
CA ALA A 273 -2.24 1.09 -16.19
C ALA A 273 -3.44 2.03 -16.46
N TYR A 274 -4.30 1.71 -17.44
CA TYR A 274 -5.39 2.60 -17.89
C TYR A 274 -6.39 2.93 -16.79
N ALA A 275 -6.90 1.92 -16.07
CA ALA A 275 -7.88 2.15 -15.00
C ALA A 275 -7.24 2.83 -13.78
N SER A 276 -6.04 2.42 -13.41
CA SER A 276 -5.31 2.98 -12.27
C SER A 276 -4.96 4.46 -12.49
N ALA A 277 -4.70 4.87 -13.73
CA ALA A 277 -4.54 6.28 -14.09
C ALA A 277 -5.84 7.10 -13.94
N ILE A 278 -6.99 6.53 -14.29
CA ILE A 278 -8.30 7.17 -14.07
C ILE A 278 -8.58 7.29 -12.57
N ARG A 279 -8.28 6.25 -11.80
CA ARG A 279 -8.39 6.26 -10.33
C ARG A 279 -7.51 7.36 -9.72
N ALA A 280 -6.24 7.45 -10.11
CA ALA A 280 -5.36 8.53 -9.62
C ALA A 280 -5.88 9.93 -9.98
N LEU A 281 -6.42 10.12 -11.19
CA LEU A 281 -7.04 11.38 -11.59
C LEU A 281 -8.27 11.73 -10.73
N ASP A 282 -9.15 10.77 -10.49
CA ASP A 282 -10.34 10.92 -9.63
C ASP A 282 -9.95 11.42 -8.23
N PHE A 283 -8.98 10.77 -7.58
CA PHE A 283 -8.44 11.22 -6.29
C PHE A 283 -7.83 12.63 -6.37
N SER A 284 -7.03 12.91 -7.41
CA SER A 284 -6.34 14.21 -7.57
C SER A 284 -7.30 15.39 -7.74
N MET A 285 -8.46 15.17 -8.36
CA MET A 285 -9.44 16.22 -8.70
C MET A 285 -10.53 16.38 -7.64
N THR A 286 -10.83 15.33 -6.88
CA THR A 286 -11.86 15.36 -5.83
C THR A 286 -11.62 16.53 -4.87
N LYS A 287 -12.56 17.48 -4.80
CA LYS A 287 -12.48 18.68 -3.93
C LYS A 287 -11.18 19.50 -4.13
N TYR A 288 -10.59 19.49 -5.32
CA TYR A 288 -9.36 20.25 -5.62
C TYR A 288 -9.40 20.92 -7.00
N PRO A 289 -9.93 22.16 -7.09
CA PRO A 289 -10.08 22.89 -8.35
C PRO A 289 -8.82 23.00 -9.24
N PRO A 290 -7.60 23.25 -8.70
CA PRO A 290 -6.41 23.39 -9.54
C PRO A 290 -6.10 22.16 -10.42
N ALA A 291 -6.35 20.94 -9.91
CA ALA A 291 -6.19 19.73 -10.73
C ALA A 291 -7.25 19.66 -11.84
N CYS A 292 -8.51 20.01 -11.54
CA CYS A 292 -9.58 20.07 -12.54
C CYS A 292 -9.26 21.08 -13.65
N GLU A 293 -8.79 22.27 -13.27
CA GLU A 293 -8.38 23.31 -14.22
C GLU A 293 -7.23 22.84 -15.10
N ARG A 294 -6.18 22.27 -14.50
CA ARG A 294 -5.04 21.72 -15.23
C ARG A 294 -5.48 20.65 -16.20
N PHE A 295 -6.35 19.73 -15.78
CA PHE A 295 -6.89 18.65 -16.62
C PHE A 295 -7.55 19.19 -17.89
N VAL A 296 -8.32 20.28 -17.81
CA VAL A 296 -8.93 20.92 -18.98
C VAL A 296 -7.88 21.62 -19.86
N ASP A 297 -6.90 22.27 -19.25
CA ASP A 297 -5.82 22.99 -19.95
C ASP A 297 -4.96 22.04 -20.78
N VAL A 298 -4.66 20.84 -20.26
CA VAL A 298 -3.85 19.83 -20.95
C VAL A 298 -4.67 18.85 -21.81
N LEU A 299 -5.85 19.28 -22.25
CA LEU A 299 -6.73 18.56 -23.18
C LEU A 299 -7.26 17.21 -22.65
N GLY A 300 -7.42 17.08 -21.33
CA GLY A 300 -7.93 15.88 -20.67
C GLY A 300 -9.36 15.51 -21.08
N LEU A 301 -10.21 16.51 -21.35
CA LEU A 301 -11.63 16.31 -21.71
C LEU A 301 -11.83 15.33 -22.87
N LYS A 302 -11.01 15.43 -23.93
CA LYS A 302 -11.12 14.50 -25.08
C LYS A 302 -10.89 13.05 -24.65
N THR A 303 -9.95 12.84 -23.74
CA THR A 303 -9.56 11.49 -23.26
C THR A 303 -10.62 10.93 -22.31
N ALA A 304 -11.07 11.72 -21.32
CA ALA A 304 -12.11 11.29 -20.37
C ALA A 304 -13.46 11.02 -21.06
N PHE A 305 -13.91 11.91 -21.95
CA PHE A 305 -15.20 11.69 -22.63
C PHE A 305 -15.17 10.57 -23.67
N ALA A 306 -13.99 10.23 -24.21
CA ALA A 306 -13.85 9.00 -25.00
C ALA A 306 -14.02 7.75 -24.11
N ALA A 307 -13.43 7.77 -22.91
CA ALA A 307 -13.57 6.70 -21.92
C ALA A 307 -15.02 6.55 -21.45
N PHE A 308 -15.69 7.68 -21.13
CA PHE A 308 -17.09 7.73 -20.69
C PHE A 308 -18.06 7.14 -21.73
N MET A 309 -17.76 7.29 -23.02
CA MET A 309 -18.52 6.67 -24.11
C MET A 309 -18.11 5.21 -24.40
N GLY A 310 -17.48 4.53 -23.45
CA GLY A 310 -17.12 3.12 -23.57
C GLY A 310 -15.96 2.81 -24.50
N LYS A 311 -15.15 3.80 -24.93
CA LYS A 311 -13.96 3.55 -25.78
C LYS A 311 -12.76 3.06 -24.97
N ILE A 312 -12.95 1.99 -24.20
CA ILE A 312 -11.97 1.39 -23.29
C ILE A 312 -11.07 0.36 -23.99
N PRO A 313 -9.89 0.00 -23.42
CA PRO A 313 -9.04 -1.04 -23.98
C PRO A 313 -9.73 -2.41 -23.96
N MET A 314 -9.53 -3.21 -25.01
CA MET A 314 -10.04 -4.59 -25.08
C MET A 314 -9.01 -5.56 -24.49
N SER A 315 -9.14 -5.90 -23.21
CA SER A 315 -8.30 -6.88 -22.50
C SER A 315 -9.16 -7.99 -21.88
N LYS A 316 -8.58 -9.16 -21.55
CA LYS A 316 -9.30 -10.24 -20.83
C LYS A 316 -9.84 -9.77 -19.47
N LYS A 317 -9.11 -8.92 -18.74
CA LYS A 317 -9.51 -8.31 -17.45
C LYS A 317 -10.72 -7.39 -17.66
N ASN A 318 -10.70 -6.62 -18.76
CA ASN A 318 -11.73 -5.63 -19.11
C ASN A 318 -13.02 -6.25 -19.67
N LYS A 319 -13.07 -7.57 -19.87
CA LYS A 319 -14.30 -8.29 -20.25
C LYS A 319 -15.18 -8.63 -19.04
N LYS A 320 -14.64 -8.52 -17.81
CA LYS A 320 -15.46 -8.68 -16.61
C LYS A 320 -16.36 -7.46 -16.48
N GLU A 321 -17.67 -7.69 -16.39
CA GLU A 321 -18.70 -6.65 -16.26
C GLU A 321 -18.38 -5.72 -15.07
N ARG A 322 -18.05 -6.28 -13.91
CA ARG A 322 -17.65 -5.55 -12.71
C ARG A 322 -16.51 -4.55 -12.94
N TYR A 323 -15.50 -4.91 -13.73
CA TYR A 323 -14.39 -3.99 -14.03
C TYR A 323 -14.85 -2.78 -14.85
N GLN A 324 -15.79 -3.00 -15.79
CA GLN A 324 -16.35 -1.91 -16.59
C GLN A 324 -17.23 -1.00 -15.74
N GLU A 325 -18.01 -1.57 -14.82
CA GLU A 325 -18.81 -0.81 -13.86
C GLU A 325 -17.91 0.06 -12.98
N GLU A 326 -16.90 -0.51 -12.31
CA GLU A 326 -15.97 0.24 -11.45
C GLU A 326 -15.29 1.39 -12.21
N LEU A 327 -14.89 1.16 -13.46
CA LEU A 327 -14.30 2.18 -14.31
C LEU A 327 -15.30 3.29 -14.67
N GLU A 328 -16.55 2.93 -14.96
CA GLU A 328 -17.63 3.85 -15.25
C GLU A 328 -17.95 4.74 -14.06
N GLU A 329 -18.05 4.17 -12.85
CA GLU A 329 -18.28 4.92 -11.61
C GLU A 329 -17.17 5.95 -11.36
N ARG A 330 -15.91 5.56 -11.60
CA ARG A 330 -14.77 6.47 -11.51
C ARG A 330 -14.83 7.60 -12.52
N LEU A 331 -15.28 7.32 -13.75
CA LEU A 331 -15.45 8.35 -14.78
C LEU A 331 -16.59 9.32 -14.44
N VAL A 332 -17.69 8.83 -13.86
CA VAL A 332 -18.78 9.69 -13.35
C VAL A 332 -18.24 10.58 -12.23
N SER A 333 -17.53 10.02 -11.26
CA SER A 333 -16.90 10.80 -10.16
C SER A 333 -15.93 11.86 -10.66
N LEU A 334 -15.11 11.51 -11.65
CA LEU A 334 -14.21 12.43 -12.31
C LEU A 334 -14.96 13.60 -12.98
N ILE A 335 -16.02 13.31 -13.74
CA ILE A 335 -16.83 14.34 -14.41
C ILE A 335 -17.55 15.23 -13.39
N ALA A 336 -18.10 14.65 -12.32
CA ALA A 336 -18.71 15.40 -11.23
C ALA A 336 -17.69 16.33 -10.55
N SER A 337 -16.47 15.86 -10.32
CA SER A 337 -15.36 16.66 -9.79
C SER A 337 -14.97 17.82 -10.70
N LEU A 338 -15.02 17.65 -12.03
CA LEU A 338 -14.81 18.75 -12.98
C LEU A 338 -15.90 19.83 -12.85
N PHE A 339 -17.16 19.44 -12.73
CA PHE A 339 -18.26 20.41 -12.55
C PHE A 339 -18.22 21.13 -11.20
N GLY A 340 -17.85 20.42 -10.13
CA GLY A 340 -17.68 20.98 -8.80
C GLY A 340 -16.42 21.86 -8.66
N GLY A 341 -15.36 21.55 -9.41
CA GLY A 341 -14.10 22.30 -9.39
C GLY A 341 -14.09 23.53 -10.31
N ILE A 342 -14.78 23.47 -11.46
CA ILE A 342 -14.73 24.52 -12.50
C ILE A 342 -16.05 25.28 -12.54
N LEU A 343 -16.15 26.31 -11.71
CA LEU A 343 -17.42 27.02 -11.48
C LEU A 343 -17.78 28.01 -12.58
N ARG A 344 -16.79 28.62 -13.28
CA ARG A 344 -17.02 29.69 -14.29
C ARG A 344 -15.89 29.74 -15.33
N GLY A 345 -16.11 30.50 -16.41
CA GLY A 345 -15.10 30.85 -17.41
C GLY A 345 -14.93 29.82 -18.54
N SER A 346 -13.94 30.06 -19.41
CA SER A 346 -13.75 29.30 -20.66
C SER A 346 -13.54 27.79 -20.44
N ARG A 347 -12.95 27.38 -19.31
CA ARG A 347 -12.81 25.96 -18.96
C ARG A 347 -14.17 25.29 -18.70
N ARG A 348 -15.09 26.00 -18.04
CA ARG A 348 -16.47 25.52 -17.82
C ARG A 348 -17.24 25.44 -19.13
N GLU A 349 -17.14 26.46 -19.97
CA GLU A 349 -17.77 26.47 -21.30
C GLU A 349 -17.28 25.30 -22.16
N ARG A 350 -15.98 25.00 -22.14
CA ARG A 350 -15.41 23.82 -22.81
C ARG A 350 -15.94 22.51 -22.26
N LEU A 351 -16.15 22.41 -20.95
CA LEU A 351 -16.76 21.23 -20.32
C LEU A 351 -18.23 21.07 -20.73
N LEU A 352 -19.02 22.15 -20.66
CA LEU A 352 -20.42 22.17 -21.07
C LEU A 352 -20.59 21.82 -22.55
N SER A 353 -19.69 22.33 -23.40
CA SER A 353 -19.70 22.05 -24.84
C SER A 353 -19.61 20.54 -25.14
N LYS A 354 -18.93 19.74 -24.28
CA LYS A 354 -18.88 18.28 -24.44
C LYS A 354 -20.26 17.62 -24.39
N PHE A 355 -21.22 18.20 -23.67
CA PHE A 355 -22.57 17.69 -23.55
C PHE A 355 -23.51 18.12 -24.68
N VAL A 356 -23.10 19.09 -25.50
CA VAL A 356 -23.85 19.56 -26.68
C VAL A 356 -23.35 18.91 -27.99
N GLU A 357 -22.15 18.32 -27.97
CA GLU A 357 -21.57 17.62 -29.12
C GLU A 357 -22.45 16.46 -29.62
N ASN A 358 -22.47 16.25 -30.94
CA ASN A 358 -23.11 15.12 -31.63
C ASN A 358 -24.53 14.85 -31.13
N GLU A 359 -25.42 15.83 -31.28
CA GLU A 359 -26.84 15.71 -30.89
C GLU A 359 -27.02 15.36 -29.40
N CYS A 360 -26.14 15.90 -28.54
CA CYS A 360 -26.15 15.67 -27.11
C CYS A 360 -25.92 14.20 -26.70
N GLU A 361 -25.17 13.41 -27.48
CA GLU A 361 -24.93 11.97 -27.21
C GLU A 361 -24.40 11.67 -25.78
N LYS A 362 -23.74 12.65 -25.13
CA LYS A 362 -23.27 12.50 -23.75
C LYS A 362 -24.40 12.59 -22.73
N ILE A 363 -25.44 13.37 -23.03
CA ILE A 363 -26.67 13.42 -22.23
C ILE A 363 -27.39 12.09 -22.35
N ASP A 364 -27.50 11.53 -23.57
CA ASP A 364 -28.10 10.20 -23.78
C ASP A 364 -27.38 9.13 -22.96
N ARG A 365 -26.04 9.10 -23.03
CA ARG A 365 -25.24 8.18 -22.20
C ARG A 365 -25.48 8.41 -20.72
N LEU A 366 -25.48 9.66 -20.26
CA LEU A 366 -25.71 9.99 -18.85
C LEU A 366 -27.10 9.55 -18.37
N MET A 367 -28.13 9.67 -19.21
CA MET A 367 -29.49 9.21 -18.93
C MET A 367 -29.60 7.69 -18.94
N GLU A 368 -28.88 6.99 -19.82
CA GLU A 368 -28.77 5.53 -19.80
C GLU A 368 -28.22 5.05 -18.44
N LEU A 369 -27.15 5.69 -17.95
CA LEU A 369 -26.57 5.39 -16.64
C LEU A 369 -27.54 5.74 -15.51
N TYR A 370 -28.21 6.89 -15.60
CA TYR A 370 -29.20 7.29 -14.62
C TYR A 370 -30.29 6.23 -14.45
N ILE A 371 -30.89 5.77 -15.55
CA ILE A 371 -31.94 4.75 -15.54
C ILE A 371 -31.40 3.45 -14.92
N ARG A 372 -30.24 2.97 -15.38
CA ARG A 372 -29.61 1.74 -14.89
C ARG A 372 -29.38 1.77 -13.37
N TYR A 373 -28.74 2.82 -12.87
CA TYR A 373 -28.44 2.94 -11.44
C TYR A 373 -29.68 3.27 -10.60
N SER A 374 -30.63 4.05 -11.13
CA SER A 374 -31.94 4.28 -10.50
C SER A 374 -32.67 2.96 -10.28
N ASP A 375 -32.75 2.11 -11.30
CA ASP A 375 -33.51 0.87 -11.24
C ASP A 375 -32.85 -0.14 -10.27
N ARG A 376 -31.51 -0.22 -10.25
CA ARG A 376 -30.75 -0.98 -9.24
C ARG A 376 -31.07 -0.53 -7.81
N VAL A 377 -30.94 0.76 -7.54
CA VAL A 377 -31.16 1.33 -6.19
C VAL A 377 -32.63 1.18 -5.77
N LYS A 378 -33.58 1.33 -6.70
CA LYS A 378 -35.01 1.10 -6.44
C LYS A 378 -35.28 -0.36 -6.11
N ALA A 379 -34.74 -1.30 -6.89
CA ALA A 379 -34.91 -2.72 -6.65
C ALA A 379 -34.34 -3.12 -5.26
N GLU A 380 -33.18 -2.61 -4.88
CA GLU A 380 -32.62 -2.88 -3.56
C GLU A 380 -33.43 -2.21 -2.44
N THR A 381 -33.90 -0.99 -2.65
CA THR A 381 -34.79 -0.32 -1.68
C THR A 381 -36.07 -1.13 -1.43
N GLN A 382 -36.69 -1.67 -2.49
CA GLN A 382 -37.86 -2.54 -2.36
C GLN A 382 -37.55 -3.86 -1.63
N ARG A 383 -36.36 -4.44 -1.83
CA ARG A 383 -35.92 -5.63 -1.08
C ARG A 383 -35.75 -5.33 0.40
N LEU A 384 -35.14 -4.20 0.74
CA LEU A 384 -34.98 -3.76 2.13
C LEU A 384 -36.34 -3.55 2.81
N GLU A 385 -37.29 -2.90 2.12
CA GLU A 385 -38.67 -2.73 2.60
C GLU A 385 -39.37 -4.08 2.83
N GLN A 386 -39.10 -5.10 2.00
CA GLN A 386 -39.64 -6.45 2.20
C GLN A 386 -39.03 -7.15 3.41
N LEU A 387 -37.72 -7.02 3.63
CA LEU A 387 -37.06 -7.61 4.80
C LEU A 387 -37.56 -6.99 6.12
N GLU A 388 -37.85 -5.69 6.13
CA GLU A 388 -38.48 -5.01 7.26
C GLU A 388 -39.89 -5.55 7.55
N LEU A 389 -40.65 -5.91 6.50
CA LEU A 389 -41.99 -6.53 6.65
C LEU A 389 -41.93 -7.96 7.19
N ASP A 390 -40.80 -8.65 6.99
CA ASP A 390 -40.54 -10.01 7.47
C ASP A 390 -39.95 -10.04 8.91
N ASP A 391 -40.02 -8.92 9.64
CA ASP A 391 -39.45 -8.73 11.00
C ASP A 391 -37.94 -9.03 11.10
N LEU A 392 -37.20 -8.93 9.97
CA LEU A 392 -35.75 -9.01 9.96
C LEU A 392 -35.18 -7.61 10.23
N GLU A 393 -34.91 -7.31 11.50
CA GLU A 393 -34.28 -6.05 11.90
C GLU A 393 -32.86 -5.95 11.29
N MET A 394 -32.71 -5.04 10.33
CA MET A 394 -31.41 -4.59 9.83
C MET A 394 -31.12 -3.19 10.37
N ASP A 395 -29.88 -2.92 10.72
CA ASP A 395 -29.47 -1.58 11.12
C ASP A 395 -29.47 -0.61 9.90
N GLU A 396 -29.57 0.69 10.19
CA GLU A 396 -29.63 1.72 9.13
C GLU A 396 -28.31 1.88 8.36
N GLU A 397 -27.18 1.54 8.97
CA GLU A 397 -25.87 1.60 8.34
C GLU A 397 -25.71 0.48 7.31
N GLU A 398 -26.16 -0.73 7.63
CA GLU A 398 -26.24 -1.89 6.74
C GLU A 398 -27.17 -1.60 5.56
N LYS A 399 -28.36 -1.03 5.82
CA LYS A 399 -29.28 -0.59 4.76
C LYS A 399 -28.61 0.45 3.84
N TYR A 400 -27.88 1.41 4.39
CA TYR A 400 -27.18 2.41 3.61
C TYR A 400 -26.04 1.80 2.78
N ASN A 401 -25.25 0.89 3.37
CA ASN A 401 -24.17 0.17 2.70
C ASN A 401 -24.69 -0.67 1.52
N ARG A 402 -25.80 -1.40 1.68
CA ARG A 402 -26.42 -2.15 0.56
C ARG A 402 -26.91 -1.24 -0.57
N LYS A 403 -27.42 -0.04 -0.24
CA LYS A 403 -27.74 0.98 -1.27
C LYS A 403 -26.48 1.51 -1.95
N LEU A 404 -25.37 1.71 -1.23
CA LEU A 404 -24.09 2.09 -1.82
C LEU A 404 -23.55 1.01 -2.76
N GLU A 405 -23.59 -0.26 -2.37
CA GLU A 405 -23.24 -1.41 -3.22
C GLU A 405 -24.12 -1.50 -4.48
N SER A 406 -25.37 -1.07 -4.36
CA SER A 406 -26.30 -0.95 -5.49
C SER A 406 -26.01 0.25 -6.40
N GLY A 407 -25.04 1.10 -6.06
CA GLY A 407 -24.57 2.23 -6.86
C GLY A 407 -25.23 3.57 -6.54
N LEU A 408 -25.75 3.75 -5.31
CA LEU A 408 -26.38 5.00 -4.87
C LEU A 408 -25.45 6.21 -5.03
N TYR A 409 -24.16 6.07 -4.70
CA TYR A 409 -23.20 7.17 -4.83
C TYR A 409 -23.05 7.63 -6.29
N THR A 410 -22.91 6.69 -7.22
CA THR A 410 -22.84 6.96 -8.66
C THR A 410 -24.12 7.64 -9.16
N LEU A 411 -25.30 7.18 -8.72
CA LEU A 411 -26.58 7.81 -9.06
C LEU A 411 -26.66 9.28 -8.58
N GLN A 412 -26.18 9.56 -7.38
CA GLN A 412 -26.12 10.93 -6.84
C GLN A 412 -25.21 11.82 -7.69
N LEU A 413 -24.03 11.32 -8.06
CA LEU A 413 -23.09 12.06 -8.91
C LEU A 413 -23.65 12.32 -10.31
N ILE A 414 -24.31 11.33 -10.92
CA ILE A 414 -25.04 11.52 -12.19
C ILE A 414 -26.06 12.64 -12.06
N THR A 415 -26.84 12.64 -10.98
CA THR A 415 -27.86 13.67 -10.71
C THR A 415 -27.22 15.05 -10.53
N VAL A 416 -26.07 15.14 -9.87
CA VAL A 416 -25.31 16.39 -9.73
C VAL A 416 -24.82 16.90 -11.09
N ILE A 417 -24.31 16.01 -11.95
CA ILE A 417 -23.90 16.37 -13.31
C ILE A 417 -25.10 16.90 -14.10
N LEU A 418 -26.24 16.21 -14.06
CA LEU A 418 -27.48 16.64 -14.71
C LEU A 418 -27.92 18.02 -14.22
N GLY A 419 -27.88 18.27 -12.91
CA GLY A 419 -28.20 19.58 -12.34
C GLY A 419 -27.28 20.69 -12.85
N HIS A 420 -25.99 20.42 -12.99
CA HIS A 420 -25.05 21.39 -13.56
C HIS A 420 -25.26 21.67 -15.05
N VAL A 421 -25.64 20.65 -15.83
CA VAL A 421 -25.97 20.80 -17.25
C VAL A 421 -27.29 21.56 -17.40
N TRP A 422 -28.29 21.27 -16.58
CA TRP A 422 -29.60 21.95 -16.62
C TRP A 422 -29.48 23.44 -16.25
N CYS A 423 -28.79 23.76 -15.17
CA CYS A 423 -28.60 25.16 -14.71
C CYS A 423 -27.55 25.95 -15.52
N SER A 424 -27.13 25.44 -16.68
CA SER A 424 -26.17 26.13 -17.55
C SER A 424 -26.82 26.93 -18.68
N GLU A 425 -28.14 26.81 -18.83
CA GLU A 425 -29.01 27.85 -19.38
C GLU A 425 -29.25 28.95 -18.34
#